data_AF-A0A3E0MT46-F1
#
_entry.id   AF-A0A3E0MT46-F1
#
_cell.length_a   1.000
_cell.length_b   1.000
_cell.length_c   1.000
_cell.angle_alpha   90.00
_cell.angle_beta   90.00
_cell.angle_gamma   90.00
#
_symmetry.space_group_name_H-M   'P 1'
#
loop_
_entity.id
_entity.type
_entity.pdbx_description
1 polymer ?
#
loop_
_entity_poly.entity_id
_entity_poly.type
_entity_poly.pdbx_seq_one_letter_code
_entity_poly.pdbx_strand_id
1 'polypeptide(L)'
;MKYNIWNAVAYEVTVMLINFDARWMNNRIVNMIRSYSFQDWCEWKTEQSMEDVDAQIEALHKLWDREDDDWHELIIETDPETKTTFGYTLEIDPDFDEFKDY
;
A
#
# COMPACT_ATOMS: atom_id res chain seq x y z
N MET A 1 2.51 20.68 8.73
CA MET A 1 1.40 21.14 9.60
C MET A 1 1.63 20.54 10.98
N LYS A 2 1.31 21.24 12.08
CA LYS A 2 1.70 20.82 13.43
C LYS A 2 0.43 20.57 14.26
N TYR A 3 -0.20 19.41 14.07
CA TYR A 3 -1.33 19.00 14.90
C TYR A 3 -0.84 18.58 16.29
N ASN A 4 -1.72 18.67 17.28
CA ASN A 4 -1.43 18.18 18.62
C ASN A 4 -1.90 16.73 18.77
N ILE A 5 -0.95 15.80 18.85
CA ILE A 5 -1.20 14.36 19.05
C ILE A 5 -2.15 14.11 20.24
N TRP A 6 -2.04 14.89 21.32
CA TRP A 6 -2.92 14.72 22.49
C TRP A 6 -4.39 15.03 22.19
N ASN A 7 -4.66 16.00 21.31
CA ASN A 7 -6.02 16.29 20.86
C ASN A 7 -6.55 15.14 20.01
N ALA A 8 -5.75 14.65 19.05
CA ALA A 8 -6.13 13.50 18.22
C ALA A 8 -6.44 12.25 19.08
N VAL A 9 -5.61 11.96 20.09
CA VAL A 9 -5.84 10.85 21.03
C VAL A 9 -7.10 11.10 21.87
N ALA A 10 -7.34 12.33 22.33
CA ALA A 10 -8.55 12.67 23.08
C ALA A 10 -9.82 12.42 22.24
N TYR A 11 -9.79 12.72 20.94
CA TYR A 11 -10.89 12.37 20.03
C TYR A 11 -11.12 10.85 20.02
N GLU A 12 -10.06 10.06 19.89
CA GLU A 12 -10.18 8.61 19.82
C GLU A 12 -10.70 7.97 21.11
N VAL A 13 -10.28 8.49 22.26
CA VAL A 13 -10.81 8.07 23.55
C VAL A 13 -12.31 8.40 23.65
N THR A 14 -12.76 9.56 23.16
CA THR A 14 -14.20 9.87 23.13
C THR A 14 -14.98 8.98 22.17
N VAL A 15 -14.40 8.57 21.04
CA VAL A 15 -15.00 7.59 20.12
C VAL A 15 -15.16 6.24 20.82
N MET A 16 -14.12 5.75 21.50
CA MET A 16 -14.17 4.49 22.25
C MET A 16 -15.20 4.54 23.39
N LEU A 17 -15.30 5.67 24.10
CA LEU A 17 -16.30 5.89 25.15
C LEU A 17 -17.73 5.81 24.61
N ILE A 18 -17.99 6.42 23.44
CA ILE A 18 -19.30 6.36 22.78
C ILE A 18 -19.60 4.95 22.27
N ASN A 19 -18.61 4.25 21.73
CA ASN A 19 -18.78 2.86 21.27
C ASN A 19 -19.06 1.89 22.43
N PHE A 20 -18.51 2.16 23.62
CA PHE A 20 -18.78 1.38 24.82
C PHE A 20 -20.18 1.66 25.40
N ASP A 21 -20.59 2.92 25.46
CA ASP A 21 -21.93 3.32 25.89
C ASP A 21 -22.45 4.53 25.09
N ALA A 22 -23.51 4.30 24.32
CA ALA A 22 -24.13 5.30 23.46
C ALA A 22 -24.66 6.54 24.20
N ARG A 23 -24.85 6.47 25.53
CA ARG A 23 -25.27 7.61 26.36
C ARG A 23 -24.29 8.78 26.31
N TRP A 24 -23.00 8.50 26.08
CA TRP A 24 -21.96 9.53 25.98
C TRP A 24 -22.08 10.39 24.72
N MET A 25 -22.82 9.93 23.69
CA MET A 25 -23.04 10.69 22.46
C MET A 25 -23.87 11.96 22.68
N ASN A 26 -24.78 11.95 23.66
CA ASN A 26 -25.60 13.11 24.02
C ASN A 26 -24.95 13.98 25.11
N ASN A 27 -23.77 13.61 25.60
CA ASN A 27 -23.10 14.38 26.63
C ASN A 27 -22.43 15.63 26.03
N ARG A 28 -22.81 16.80 26.54
CA ARG A 28 -22.31 18.11 26.07
C ARG A 28 -20.80 18.25 26.20
N ILE A 29 -20.18 17.66 27.22
CA ILE A 29 -18.72 17.72 27.43
C ILE A 29 -18.00 16.90 26.36
N VAL A 30 -18.49 15.69 26.09
CA VAL A 30 -17.92 14.79 25.07
C VAL A 30 -18.00 15.42 23.69
N ASN A 31 -19.15 16.00 23.34
CA ASN A 31 -19.31 16.69 22.06
C ASN A 31 -18.43 17.94 21.93
N MET A 32 -18.21 18.67 23.03
CA MET A 32 -17.32 19.83 23.03
C MET A 32 -15.87 19.42 22.79
N ILE A 33 -15.38 18.38 23.49
CA ILE A 33 -14.03 17.82 23.26
C ILE A 33 -13.89 17.39 21.81
N ARG A 34 -14.86 16.63 21.27
CA ARG A 34 -14.86 16.18 19.88
C ARG A 34 -14.79 17.33 18.89
N SER A 35 -15.57 18.40 19.10
CA SER A 35 -15.56 19.55 18.17
C SER A 35 -14.20 20.26 18.13
N TYR A 36 -13.49 20.32 19.26
CA TYR A 36 -12.19 20.95 19.35
C TYR A 36 -11.06 20.07 18.80
N SER A 37 -11.11 18.76 19.03
CA SER A 37 -10.07 17.82 18.59
C SER A 37 -10.30 17.20 17.22
N PHE A 38 -11.47 17.42 16.60
CA PHE A 38 -11.81 16.81 15.30
C PHE A 38 -10.80 17.14 14.21
N GLN A 39 -10.35 18.41 14.14
CA GLN A 39 -9.41 18.83 13.11
C GLN A 39 -8.04 18.15 13.30
N ASP A 40 -7.49 18.18 14.51
CA ASP A 40 -6.22 17.52 14.83
C ASP A 40 -6.29 16.00 14.57
N TRP A 41 -7.43 15.38 14.84
CA TRP A 41 -7.65 13.96 14.55
C TRP A 41 -7.69 13.66 13.05
N CYS A 42 -8.37 14.48 12.26
CA CYS A 42 -8.40 14.36 10.80
C CYS A 42 -6.99 14.50 10.21
N GLU A 43 -6.22 15.48 10.68
CA GLU A 43 -4.83 15.68 10.23
C GLU A 43 -3.96 14.45 10.57
N TRP A 44 -4.05 13.94 11.79
CA TRP A 44 -3.32 12.73 12.21
C TRP A 44 -3.68 11.48 11.39
N LYS A 45 -4.98 11.24 11.17
CA LYS A 45 -5.43 10.08 10.36
C LYS A 45 -5.01 10.19 8.91
N THR A 46 -4.99 11.41 8.37
CA THR A 46 -4.56 11.66 6.99
C THR A 46 -3.07 11.33 6.84
N GLU A 47 -2.24 11.78 7.79
CA GLU A 47 -0.80 11.46 7.77
C GLU A 47 -0.57 9.95 7.87
N GLN A 48 -1.23 9.26 8.82
CA GLN A 48 -1.14 7.81 8.94
C GLN A 48 -1.58 7.08 7.66
N SER A 49 -2.68 7.50 7.06
CA SER A 49 -3.19 6.87 5.85
C SER A 49 -2.28 7.11 4.65
N MET A 50 -1.60 8.25 4.58
CA MET A 50 -0.64 8.54 3.52
C MET A 50 0.62 7.69 3.67
N GLU A 51 1.13 7.54 4.89
CA GLU A 51 2.25 6.63 5.18
C GLU A 51 1.92 5.16 4.85
N ASP A 52 0.71 4.70 5.17
CA ASP A 52 0.29 3.33 4.85
C ASP A 52 0.14 3.10 3.34
N VAL A 53 -0.38 4.08 2.61
CA VAL A 53 -0.44 4.02 1.13
C VAL A 53 0.96 3.98 0.53
N ASP A 54 1.88 4.80 1.01
CA ASP A 54 3.28 4.78 0.55
C ASP A 54 3.93 3.41 0.83
N ALA A 55 3.67 2.80 1.99
CA ALA A 55 4.15 1.46 2.32
C ALA A 55 3.54 0.37 1.41
N GLN A 56 2.26 0.48 1.06
CA GLN A 56 1.61 -0.42 0.11
C GLN A 56 2.19 -0.29 -1.31
N ILE A 57 2.51 0.92 -1.74
CA ILE A 57 3.19 1.17 -3.02
C ILE A 57 4.58 0.54 -3.03
N GLU A 58 5.35 0.72 -1.96
CA GLU A 58 6.68 0.10 -1.84
C GLU A 58 6.59 -1.43 -1.86
N ALA A 59 5.59 -2.01 -1.19
CA ALA A 59 5.34 -3.45 -1.23
C ALA A 59 4.98 -3.94 -2.64
N LEU A 60 4.18 -3.18 -3.40
CA LEU A 60 3.84 -3.49 -4.78
C LEU A 60 5.05 -3.41 -5.71
N HIS A 61 5.89 -2.38 -5.58
CA HIS A 61 7.14 -2.30 -6.35
C HIS A 61 8.05 -3.50 -6.09
N LYS A 62 8.20 -3.90 -4.82
CA LYS A 62 8.99 -5.11 -4.48
C LYS A 62 8.41 -6.41 -5.05
N LEU A 63 7.09 -6.49 -5.22
CA LEU A 63 6.45 -7.64 -5.86
C LEU A 63 6.67 -7.62 -7.38
N TRP A 64 6.60 -6.44 -8.02
CA TRP A 64 6.92 -6.31 -9.44
C TRP A 64 8.39 -6.60 -9.75
N ASP A 65 9.33 -6.06 -8.97
CA ASP A 65 10.77 -6.35 -9.15
C ASP A 65 11.06 -7.86 -9.01
N ARG A 66 10.31 -8.55 -8.15
CA ARG A 66 10.43 -10.00 -7.95
C ARG A 66 9.81 -10.81 -9.09
N GLU A 67 8.70 -10.35 -9.67
CA GLU A 67 8.08 -11.02 -10.82
C GLU A 67 8.89 -10.81 -12.10
N ASP A 68 9.52 -9.66 -12.31
CA ASP A 68 10.42 -9.40 -13.45
C ASP A 68 11.63 -10.36 -13.49
N ASP A 69 12.17 -10.76 -12.33
CA ASP A 69 13.24 -11.77 -12.25
C ASP A 69 12.76 -13.18 -12.69
N ASP A 70 11.47 -13.50 -12.52
CA ASP A 70 10.91 -14.85 -12.74
C ASP A 70 10.44 -15.10 -14.20
N TRP A 71 10.48 -14.10 -15.11
CA TRP A 71 10.09 -14.28 -16.53
C TRP A 71 11.11 -15.04 -17.41
N HIS A 72 12.14 -15.65 -16.81
CA HIS A 72 13.07 -16.53 -17.51
C HIS A 72 12.44 -17.91 -17.78
N GLU A 73 11.47 -17.96 -18.69
CA GLU A 73 10.84 -19.21 -19.09
C GLU A 73 11.85 -20.06 -19.89
N LEU A 74 12.39 -21.07 -19.23
CA LEU A 74 13.29 -22.07 -19.82
C LEU A 74 12.47 -22.99 -20.73
N ILE A 75 12.46 -22.69 -22.03
CA ILE A 75 11.82 -23.55 -23.04
C ILE A 75 12.77 -24.73 -23.29
N ILE A 76 12.40 -25.89 -22.75
CA ILE A 76 13.09 -27.15 -22.98
C ILE A 76 12.37 -27.89 -24.11
N GLU A 77 12.91 -27.77 -25.32
CA GLU A 77 12.40 -28.54 -26.46
C GLU A 77 13.20 -29.84 -26.59
N THR A 78 12.49 -30.96 -26.61
CA THR A 78 13.10 -32.29 -26.79
C THR A 78 12.71 -32.83 -28.16
N ASP A 79 13.70 -32.93 -29.05
CA ASP A 79 13.52 -33.52 -30.36
C ASP A 79 13.30 -35.05 -30.23
N PRO A 80 12.18 -35.58 -30.75
CA PRO A 80 11.80 -36.99 -30.56
C PRO A 80 12.63 -37.97 -31.41
N GLU A 81 13.36 -37.52 -32.43
CA GLU A 81 14.13 -38.39 -33.33
C GLU A 81 15.59 -38.54 -32.89
N THR A 82 16.19 -37.47 -32.36
CA THR A 82 17.62 -37.45 -31.99
C THR A 82 17.88 -37.59 -30.50
N LYS A 83 16.84 -37.55 -29.64
CA LYS A 83 16.95 -37.54 -28.16
C LYS A 83 17.87 -36.46 -27.61
N THR A 84 18.12 -35.39 -28.37
CA THR A 84 18.98 -34.29 -27.93
C THR A 84 18.11 -33.20 -27.34
N THR A 85 18.42 -32.79 -26.11
CA THR A 85 17.72 -31.71 -25.41
C THR A 85 18.39 -30.39 -25.73
N PHE A 86 17.64 -29.45 -26.33
CA PHE A 86 18.09 -28.07 -26.52
C PHE A 86 17.41 -27.19 -25.47
N GLY A 87 18.22 -26.43 -24.73
CA GLY A 87 17.74 -25.43 -23.79
C GLY A 87 17.92 -24.05 -24.41
N TYR A 88 16.84 -23.30 -24.51
CA TYR A 88 16.86 -21.90 -24.90
C TYR A 88 16.54 -21.04 -23.68
N THR A 89 17.36 -20.02 -23.43
CA THR A 89 17.04 -18.91 -22.52
C THR A 89 16.60 -17.74 -23.38
N LEU A 90 15.33 -17.36 -23.24
CA LEU A 90 14.80 -16.11 -23.80
C LEU A 90 15.10 -14.99 -22.81
N GLU A 91 16.09 -14.16 -23.13
CA GLU A 91 16.29 -12.86 -22.48
C GLU A 91 15.54 -11.82 -23.32
N ILE A 92 14.54 -11.15 -22.72
CA ILE A 92 13.89 -10.00 -23.36
C ILE A 92 14.78 -8.80 -23.07
N ASP A 93 15.46 -8.29 -24.09
CA ASP A 93 16.29 -7.08 -23.99
C ASP A 93 15.34 -5.88 -23.77
N PRO A 94 15.42 -5.15 -22.63
CA PRO A 94 14.50 -4.06 -22.32
C PRO A 94 14.61 -2.84 -23.26
N ASP A 95 15.64 -2.79 -24.12
CA ASP A 95 15.84 -1.75 -25.14
C ASP A 95 15.03 -1.99 -26.44
N PHE A 96 14.17 -3.01 -26.51
CA PHE A 96 13.44 -3.34 -27.75
C PHE A 96 12.35 -2.33 -28.16
N ASP A 97 12.16 -1.24 -27.41
CA ASP A 97 11.18 -0.18 -27.72
C ASP A 97 11.74 0.92 -28.66
N GLU A 98 13.02 0.87 -29.05
CA GLU A 98 13.64 1.93 -29.90
C GLU A 98 13.44 1.76 -31.42
N PHE A 99 12.73 0.71 -31.89
CA PHE A 99 12.46 0.48 -33.33
C PHE A 99 11.02 0.79 -33.76
N LYS A 100 10.45 1.87 -33.24
CA LYS A 100 9.25 2.51 -33.79
C LYS A 100 9.52 3.98 -34.09
N ASP A 101 10.21 4.24 -35.19
CA ASP A 101 9.93 5.39 -36.06
C ASP A 101 10.67 5.18 -37.40
N TYR A 102 9.89 4.80 -38.41
CA TYR A 102 10.27 4.77 -39.83
C TYR A 102 9.60 5.95 -40.54
#